data_AF-A0A3B8MP26-F1
#
_entry.id   AF-A0A3B8MP26-F1
#
_cell.length_a   1.000
_cell.length_b   1.000
_cell.length_c   1.000
_cell.angle_alpha   90.00
_cell.angle_beta   90.00
_cell.angle_gamma   90.00
#
_symmetry.space_group_name_H-M   'P 1'
#
loop_
_entity.id
_entity.type
_entity.pdbx_description
1 polymer ?
#
loop_
_entity_poly.entity_id
_entity_poly.type
_entity_poly.pdbx_seq_one_letter_code
_entity_poly.pdbx_strand_id
1 'polypeptide(L)'
;MANDKEQIRHLLALIDDPSERVRGSVRQALLAFGDGLADALDEGGATKEQSRLVSELVGDDSESDQLFEVGQLVRHRRYGYRGVVVAVDTVCRASEGWYQGNQTQPDRDQPWYHVLADGSDQVFYPAQTSLLADESSDEVENPYVKHFFSEFLDGTYVRNDRPFPAAQ
;
A
#
# COMPACT_ATOMS: atom_id res chain seq x y z
N MET A 1 -9.31 -30.60 -5.78
CA MET A 1 -10.09 -30.76 -7.04
C MET A 1 -11.59 -30.45 -6.84
N ALA A 2 -12.40 -31.25 -6.13
CA ALA A 2 -13.83 -30.93 -5.99
C ALA A 2 -14.13 -29.66 -5.15
N ASN A 3 -13.37 -29.46 -4.07
CA ASN A 3 -13.51 -28.31 -3.18
C ASN A 3 -13.08 -27.00 -3.85
N ASP A 4 -11.98 -27.03 -4.60
CA ASP A 4 -11.39 -25.85 -5.25
C ASP A 4 -12.32 -25.28 -6.32
N LYS A 5 -13.01 -26.17 -7.05
CA LYS A 5 -14.01 -25.78 -8.05
C LYS A 5 -15.23 -25.10 -7.44
N GLU A 6 -15.75 -25.61 -6.34
CA GLU A 6 -16.87 -24.97 -5.63
C GLU A 6 -16.44 -23.63 -5.02
N GLN A 7 -15.21 -23.57 -4.50
CA GLN A 7 -14.61 -22.36 -3.98
C GLN A 7 -14.46 -21.29 -5.07
N ILE A 8 -13.91 -21.61 -6.24
CA ILE A 8 -13.80 -20.66 -7.36
C ILE A 8 -15.17 -20.14 -7.78
N ARG A 9 -16.18 -21.01 -7.93
CA ARG A 9 -17.54 -20.58 -8.28
C ARG A 9 -18.12 -19.59 -7.27
N HIS A 10 -17.85 -19.80 -5.99
CA HIS A 10 -18.26 -18.87 -4.95
C HIS A 10 -17.53 -17.52 -5.06
N LEU A 11 -16.21 -17.55 -5.26
CA LEU A 11 -15.40 -16.34 -5.44
C LEU A 11 -15.83 -15.53 -6.67
N LEU A 12 -16.11 -16.21 -7.78
CA LEU A 12 -16.60 -15.60 -9.03
C LEU A 12 -17.97 -14.93 -8.89
N ALA A 13 -18.82 -15.40 -7.96
CA ALA A 13 -20.11 -14.78 -7.68
C ALA A 13 -19.98 -13.47 -6.87
N LEU A 14 -18.83 -13.26 -6.22
CA LEU A 14 -18.56 -12.12 -5.34
C LEU A 14 -17.59 -11.11 -5.94
N ILE A 15 -17.13 -11.33 -7.17
CA ILE A 15 -16.06 -10.53 -7.76
C ILE A 15 -16.47 -9.09 -8.08
N ASP A 16 -17.74 -8.87 -8.40
CA ASP A 16 -18.38 -7.58 -8.66
C ASP A 16 -19.19 -7.08 -7.44
N ASP A 17 -18.84 -7.54 -6.23
CA ASP A 17 -19.52 -7.05 -5.03
C ASP A 17 -19.16 -5.56 -4.79
N PRO A 18 -20.13 -4.67 -4.50
CA PRO A 18 -19.84 -3.26 -4.27
C PRO A 18 -19.04 -2.99 -2.98
N SER A 19 -18.86 -3.97 -2.10
CA SER A 19 -18.08 -3.83 -0.88
C SER A 19 -16.59 -4.06 -1.11
N GLU A 20 -15.79 -3.02 -0.87
CA GLU A 20 -14.31 -3.10 -0.86
C GLU A 20 -13.77 -4.26 0.01
N ARG A 21 -14.41 -4.50 1.16
CA ARG A 21 -13.98 -5.57 2.08
C ARG A 21 -14.24 -6.96 1.50
N VAL A 22 -15.35 -7.13 0.76
CA VAL A 22 -15.69 -8.39 0.10
C VAL A 22 -14.74 -8.62 -1.08
N ARG A 23 -14.56 -7.63 -1.95
CA ARG A 23 -13.61 -7.72 -3.07
C ARG A 23 -12.18 -7.97 -2.61
N GLY A 24 -11.73 -7.32 -1.52
CA GLY A 24 -10.42 -7.58 -0.93
C GLY A 24 -10.26 -9.01 -0.41
N SER A 25 -11.31 -9.59 0.18
CA SER A 25 -11.30 -10.99 0.63
C SER A 25 -11.28 -11.96 -0.57
N VAL A 26 -12.03 -11.65 -1.63
CA VAL A 26 -12.03 -12.41 -2.88
C VAL A 26 -10.65 -12.38 -3.55
N ARG A 27 -10.02 -11.20 -3.65
CA ARG A 27 -8.66 -11.01 -4.17
C ARG A 27 -7.66 -11.90 -3.44
N GLN A 28 -7.65 -11.85 -2.10
CA GLN A 28 -6.75 -12.67 -1.28
C GLN A 28 -6.96 -14.17 -1.52
N ALA A 29 -8.21 -14.61 -1.62
CA ALA A 29 -8.52 -16.00 -1.90
C ALA A 29 -8.09 -16.43 -3.31
N LEU A 30 -8.23 -15.56 -4.32
CA LEU A 30 -7.77 -15.82 -5.69
C LEU A 30 -6.22 -15.87 -5.77
N LEU A 31 -5.53 -14.94 -5.10
CA LEU A 31 -4.05 -14.93 -5.02
C LEU A 31 -3.49 -16.20 -4.38
N ALA A 32 -4.21 -16.80 -3.42
CA ALA A 32 -3.80 -18.03 -2.76
C ALA A 32 -3.72 -19.25 -3.71
N PHE A 33 -4.31 -19.18 -4.90
CA PHE A 33 -4.15 -20.22 -5.93
C PHE A 33 -2.81 -20.13 -6.66
N GLY A 34 -2.10 -19.00 -6.57
CA GLY A 34 -0.80 -18.78 -7.21
C GLY A 34 -0.80 -19.11 -8.70
N ASP A 35 0.20 -19.86 -9.14
CA ASP A 35 0.36 -20.29 -10.54
C ASP A 35 -0.81 -21.18 -11.04
N GLY A 36 -1.58 -21.79 -10.14
CA GLY A 36 -2.72 -22.65 -10.48
C GLY A 36 -4.03 -21.89 -10.68
N LEU A 37 -4.05 -20.57 -10.56
CA LEU A 37 -5.27 -19.76 -10.65
C LEU A 37 -5.93 -19.88 -12.04
N ALA A 38 -5.15 -19.90 -13.11
CA ALA A 38 -5.68 -20.00 -14.47
C ALA A 38 -6.48 -21.31 -14.68
N ASP A 39 -5.89 -22.44 -14.30
CA ASP A 39 -6.56 -23.75 -14.38
C ASP A 39 -7.81 -23.81 -13.49
N ALA A 40 -7.74 -23.24 -12.28
CA ALA A 40 -8.85 -23.20 -11.35
C ALA A 40 -10.04 -22.38 -11.88
N LEU A 41 -9.79 -21.27 -12.58
CA LEU A 41 -10.82 -20.46 -13.23
C LEU A 41 -11.51 -21.21 -14.37
N ASP A 42 -10.74 -21.94 -15.18
CA ASP A 42 -11.27 -22.78 -16.26
C ASP A 42 -12.14 -23.92 -15.71
N GLU A 43 -11.68 -24.62 -14.67
CA GLU A 43 -12.45 -25.69 -14.02
C GLU A 43 -13.71 -25.18 -13.29
N GLY A 44 -13.62 -23.97 -12.73
CA GLY A 44 -14.70 -23.25 -12.08
C GLY A 44 -15.80 -22.82 -13.06
N GLY A 45 -15.47 -22.69 -14.35
CA GLY A 45 -16.36 -22.23 -15.40
C GLY A 45 -16.48 -20.71 -15.47
N ALA A 46 -15.37 -19.99 -15.24
CA ALA A 46 -15.32 -18.54 -15.36
C ALA A 46 -15.75 -18.08 -16.77
N THR A 47 -16.62 -17.07 -16.83
CA THR A 47 -16.91 -16.39 -18.09
C THR A 47 -15.75 -15.48 -18.49
N LYS A 48 -15.70 -15.06 -19.77
CA LYS A 48 -14.68 -14.09 -20.23
C LYS A 48 -14.72 -12.77 -19.44
N GLU A 49 -15.90 -12.33 -19.04
CA GLU A 49 -16.09 -11.13 -18.22
C GLU A 49 -15.55 -11.34 -16.82
N GLN A 50 -15.86 -12.48 -16.21
CA GLN A 50 -15.31 -12.86 -14.91
C GLN A 50 -13.79 -13.00 -14.94
N SER A 51 -13.22 -13.63 -15.98
CA SER A 51 -11.76 -13.71 -16.14
C SER A 51 -11.13 -12.32 -16.23
N ARG A 52 -11.77 -11.38 -16.96
CA ARG A 52 -11.31 -9.99 -17.01
C ARG A 52 -11.38 -9.31 -15.64
N LEU A 53 -12.48 -9.45 -14.92
CA LEU A 53 -12.64 -8.90 -13.56
C LEU A 53 -11.65 -9.53 -12.57
N VAL A 54 -11.33 -10.82 -12.72
CA VAL A 54 -10.27 -11.49 -11.95
C VAL A 54 -8.93 -10.86 -12.28
N SER A 55 -8.59 -10.69 -13.56
CA SER A 55 -7.33 -10.04 -13.94
C SER A 55 -7.24 -8.58 -13.50
N GLU A 56 -8.36 -7.87 -13.37
CA GLU A 56 -8.41 -6.50 -12.84
C GLU A 56 -8.28 -6.49 -11.31
N LEU A 57 -9.02 -7.37 -10.62
CA LEU A 57 -9.04 -7.46 -9.15
C LEU A 57 -7.74 -8.03 -8.59
N VAL A 58 -7.20 -9.05 -9.26
CA VAL A 58 -5.89 -9.68 -8.98
C VAL A 58 -4.79 -8.95 -9.75
N GLY A 59 -5.08 -7.79 -10.35
CA GLY A 59 -4.15 -6.98 -11.15
C GLY A 59 -2.73 -7.01 -10.60
N ASP A 60 -1.78 -7.04 -11.55
CA ASP A 60 -0.33 -7.05 -11.32
C ASP A 60 -0.03 -6.26 -10.04
N ASP A 61 0.64 -6.90 -9.07
CA ASP A 61 0.64 -6.59 -7.64
C ASP A 61 1.28 -5.22 -7.26
N SER A 62 1.22 -4.23 -8.15
CA SER A 62 1.88 -2.95 -8.08
C SER A 62 1.20 -1.92 -7.17
N GLU A 63 0.12 -2.25 -6.47
CA GLU A 63 -0.33 -1.41 -5.33
C GLU A 63 0.31 -1.86 -4.00
N SER A 64 0.76 -3.12 -3.91
CA SER A 64 1.44 -3.66 -2.71
C SER A 64 2.97 -3.65 -2.84
N ASP A 65 3.49 -3.91 -4.05
CA ASP A 65 4.93 -4.03 -4.32
C ASP A 65 5.58 -2.76 -4.85
N GLN A 66 4.79 -1.75 -5.26
CA GLN A 66 5.36 -0.47 -5.65
C GLN A 66 5.76 0.33 -4.41
N LEU A 67 7.07 0.54 -4.25
CA LEU A 67 7.61 1.36 -3.19
C LEU A 67 7.12 2.80 -3.36
N PHE A 68 6.78 3.46 -2.25
CA PHE A 68 6.52 4.88 -2.30
C PHE A 68 7.83 5.63 -2.53
N GLU A 69 7.82 6.54 -3.51
CA GLU A 69 8.99 7.33 -3.84
C GLU A 69 9.16 8.52 -2.88
N VAL A 70 10.40 8.99 -2.72
CA VAL A 70 10.66 10.22 -1.97
C VAL A 70 10.01 11.40 -2.70
N GLY A 71 9.18 12.14 -1.97
CA GLY A 71 8.38 13.24 -2.50
C GLY A 71 6.95 12.85 -2.85
N GLN A 72 6.62 11.55 -2.86
CA GLN A 72 5.26 11.08 -3.09
C GLN A 72 4.35 11.37 -1.89
N LEU A 73 3.11 11.76 -2.18
CA LEU A 73 2.05 11.92 -1.20
C LEU A 73 1.46 10.56 -0.80
N VAL A 74 1.27 10.38 0.51
CA VAL A 74 0.76 9.15 1.10
C VAL A 74 -0.30 9.45 2.16
N ARG A 75 -1.21 8.50 2.34
CA ARG A 75 -2.22 8.51 3.39
C ARG A 75 -2.14 7.25 4.23
N HIS A 76 -2.22 7.41 5.54
CA HIS A 76 -2.22 6.26 6.44
C HIS A 76 -3.57 5.52 6.40
N ARG A 77 -3.55 4.22 6.10
CA ARG A 77 -4.75 3.35 5.97
C ARG A 77 -5.70 3.44 7.18
N ARG A 78 -5.15 3.27 8.38
CA ARG A 78 -5.92 3.23 9.64
C ARG A 78 -6.28 4.59 10.22
N TYR A 79 -5.32 5.53 10.25
CA TYR A 79 -5.47 6.80 10.95
C TYR A 79 -5.87 7.96 10.03
N GLY A 80 -5.83 7.77 8.71
CA GLY A 80 -6.34 8.73 7.73
C GLY A 80 -5.51 10.01 7.54
N TYR A 81 -4.41 10.19 8.27
CA TYR A 81 -3.54 11.35 8.08
C TYR A 81 -2.83 11.29 6.73
N ARG A 82 -2.59 12.46 6.16
CA ARG A 82 -1.82 12.68 4.94
C ARG A 82 -0.37 13.04 5.27
N GLY A 83 0.52 12.85 4.32
CA GLY A 83 1.89 13.33 4.42
C GLY A 83 2.70 13.06 3.18
N VAL A 84 3.95 13.50 3.20
CA VAL A 84 4.92 13.28 2.13
C VAL A 84 6.05 12.38 2.59
N VAL A 85 6.43 11.41 1.77
CA VAL A 85 7.59 10.54 2.02
C VAL A 85 8.88 11.34 1.88
N VAL A 86 9.68 11.42 2.94
CA VAL A 86 10.97 12.15 2.95
C VAL A 86 12.19 11.23 2.95
N ALA A 87 12.01 9.97 3.37
CA ALA A 87 13.02 8.92 3.29
C ALA A 87 12.37 7.53 3.42
N VAL A 88 13.11 6.50 3.04
CA VAL A 88 12.72 5.09 3.14
C VAL A 88 13.86 4.26 3.72
N ASP A 89 13.52 3.34 4.62
CA ASP A 89 14.38 2.27 5.09
C ASP A 89 13.82 0.94 4.57
N THR A 90 14.68 0.06 4.02
CA THR A 90 14.24 -1.23 3.45
C THR A 90 13.71 -2.21 4.49
N VAL A 91 14.03 -1.98 5.77
CA VAL A 91 13.60 -2.74 6.95
C VAL A 91 13.41 -1.78 8.13
N CYS A 92 12.63 -2.18 9.13
CA CYS A 92 12.41 -1.36 10.33
C CYS A 92 13.73 -1.05 11.04
N ARG A 93 14.07 0.24 11.17
CA ARG A 93 15.26 0.71 11.94
C ARG A 93 14.93 1.22 13.33
N ALA A 94 13.67 1.16 13.74
CA ALA A 94 13.29 1.57 15.09
C ALA A 94 13.86 0.60 16.14
N SER A 95 14.20 1.15 17.31
CA SER A 95 14.65 0.34 18.45
C SER A 95 13.59 -0.67 18.88
N GLU A 96 14.03 -1.78 19.48
CA GLU A 96 13.12 -2.83 19.95
C GLU A 96 12.06 -2.27 20.90
N GLY A 97 12.45 -1.42 21.85
CA GLY A 97 11.53 -0.81 22.80
C GLY A 97 10.49 0.10 22.14
N TRP A 98 10.88 0.85 21.11
CA TRP A 98 9.92 1.65 20.33
C TRP A 98 8.95 0.75 19.57
N TYR A 99 9.47 -0.29 18.91
CA TYR A 99 8.67 -1.21 18.11
C TYR A 99 7.65 -1.99 18.97
N GLN A 100 8.06 -2.48 20.13
CA GLN A 100 7.16 -3.14 21.09
C GLN A 100 6.07 -2.20 21.63
N GLY A 101 6.36 -0.90 21.71
CA GLY A 101 5.40 0.13 22.08
C GLY A 101 4.42 0.51 20.96
N ASN A 102 4.69 0.14 19.71
CA ASN A 102 3.79 0.38 18.60
C ASN A 102 2.56 -0.53 18.72
N GLN A 103 1.36 0.00 18.47
CA GLN A 103 0.12 -0.74 18.65
C GLN A 103 -0.12 -1.80 17.57
N THR A 104 0.35 -1.56 16.36
CA THR A 104 0.08 -2.45 15.20
C THR A 104 1.19 -3.45 14.93
N GLN A 105 2.42 -3.19 15.41
CA GLN A 105 3.61 -4.04 15.24
C GLN A 105 3.67 -4.72 13.86
N PRO A 106 3.64 -3.94 12.77
CA PRO A 106 3.67 -4.49 11.41
C PRO A 106 5.04 -5.10 11.13
N ASP A 107 5.10 -6.07 10.21
CA ASP A 107 6.34 -6.79 9.88
C ASP A 107 7.55 -5.85 9.71
N ARG A 108 8.70 -6.26 10.26
CA ARG A 108 9.93 -5.47 10.23
C ARG A 108 10.71 -5.70 8.93
N ASP A 109 10.49 -6.82 8.25
CA ASP A 109 11.15 -7.21 7.01
C ASP A 109 10.44 -6.65 5.77
N GLN A 110 9.93 -5.43 5.88
CA GLN A 110 9.31 -4.66 4.80
C GLN A 110 9.85 -3.23 4.81
N PRO A 111 9.58 -2.41 3.77
CA PRO A 111 9.95 -0.99 3.78
C PRO A 111 9.22 -0.18 4.87
N TRP A 112 9.94 0.72 5.51
CA TRP A 112 9.43 1.70 6.46
C TRP A 112 9.78 3.11 5.99
N TYR A 113 8.84 4.04 6.13
CA TYR A 113 8.94 5.36 5.55
C TYR A 113 9.03 6.43 6.63
N HIS A 114 9.82 7.45 6.38
CA HIS A 114 9.76 8.70 7.15
C HIS A 114 8.79 9.61 6.41
N VAL A 115 7.70 10.00 7.08
CA VAL A 115 6.60 10.77 6.49
C VAL A 115 6.44 12.08 7.24
N LEU A 116 6.56 13.21 6.55
CA LEU A 116 6.20 14.53 7.11
C LEU A 116 4.68 14.63 7.13
N ALA A 117 4.10 14.75 8.32
CA ALA A 117 2.66 14.78 8.49
C ALA A 117 2.05 16.14 8.13
N ASP A 118 0.93 16.11 7.42
CA ASP A 118 0.14 17.29 7.05
C ASP A 118 -0.50 17.96 8.25
N GLY A 119 -0.46 19.30 8.29
CA GLY A 119 -0.93 20.12 9.40
C GLY A 119 -0.13 19.96 10.70
N SER A 120 1.09 19.43 10.64
CA SER A 120 1.91 19.09 11.81
C SER A 120 3.39 19.40 11.57
N ASP A 121 4.17 19.50 12.65
CA ASP A 121 5.63 19.54 12.62
C ASP A 121 6.27 18.16 12.87
N GLN A 122 5.47 17.10 12.92
CA GLN A 122 5.93 15.75 13.22
C GLN A 122 6.37 14.97 11.98
N VAL A 123 7.29 14.03 12.21
CA VAL A 123 7.66 12.97 11.28
C VAL A 123 7.14 11.65 11.82
N PHE A 124 6.35 10.93 11.03
CA PHE A 124 5.89 9.59 11.36
C PHE A 124 6.75 8.52 10.70
N TYR A 125 6.75 7.33 11.30
CA TYR A 125 7.49 6.17 10.82
C TYR A 125 6.57 4.96 10.55
N PRO A 126 5.68 5.04 9.54
CA PRO A 126 4.80 3.93 9.16
C PRO A 126 5.51 2.89 8.27
N ALA A 127 5.04 1.65 8.36
CA ALA A 127 5.42 0.58 7.42
C ALA A 127 4.66 0.70 6.08
N GLN A 128 5.20 0.14 5.00
CA GLN A 128 4.57 0.08 3.66
C GLN A 128 3.10 -0.33 3.73
N THR A 129 2.82 -1.44 4.41
CA THR A 129 1.47 -2.01 4.56
C THR A 129 0.48 -1.09 5.30
N SER A 130 0.96 -0.03 5.96
CA SER A 130 0.14 0.96 6.65
C SER A 130 -0.22 2.17 5.79
N LEU A 131 0.34 2.29 4.59
CA LEU A 131 0.20 3.43 3.70
C LEU A 131 -0.61 3.11 2.43
N LEU A 132 -1.19 4.15 1.86
CA LEU A 132 -1.78 4.18 0.51
C LEU A 132 -1.22 5.40 -0.21
N ALA A 133 -1.19 5.35 -1.53
CA ALA A 133 -1.00 6.56 -2.33
C ALA A 133 -2.10 7.57 -2.00
N ASP A 134 -1.72 8.83 -1.91
CA ASP A 134 -2.67 9.92 -1.79
C ASP A 134 -2.88 10.54 -3.18
N GLU A 135 -4.11 10.43 -3.68
CA GLU A 135 -4.49 10.96 -5.00
C GLU A 135 -4.79 12.46 -4.98
N SER A 136 -4.77 13.09 -3.80
CA SER A 136 -4.89 14.54 -3.72
C SER A 136 -3.67 15.21 -4.35
N SER A 137 -3.90 16.27 -5.10
CA SER A 137 -2.83 17.11 -5.67
C SER A 137 -2.56 18.34 -4.79
N ASP A 138 -2.93 18.27 -3.52
CA ASP A 138 -2.78 19.36 -2.56
C ASP A 138 -1.47 19.23 -1.79
N GLU A 139 -0.77 20.35 -1.61
CA GLU A 139 0.46 20.39 -0.81
C GLU A 139 0.22 19.96 0.65
N VAL A 140 1.28 19.45 1.28
CA VAL A 140 1.34 19.11 2.70
C VAL A 140 1.78 20.33 3.49
N GLU A 141 0.98 20.74 4.47
CA GLU A 141 1.31 21.81 5.41
C GLU A 141 2.21 21.29 6.53
N ASN A 142 3.52 21.23 6.26
CA ASN A 142 4.52 20.89 7.28
C ASN A 142 5.73 21.85 7.18
N PRO A 143 6.19 22.44 8.30
CA PRO A 143 7.26 23.45 8.28
C PRO A 143 8.59 22.93 7.73
N TYR A 144 8.81 21.60 7.74
CA TYR A 144 10.01 20.97 7.22
C TYR A 144 9.96 20.62 5.73
N VAL A 145 8.81 20.76 5.06
CA VAL A 145 8.70 20.46 3.60
C VAL A 145 9.72 21.28 2.81
N LYS A 146 9.78 22.60 3.06
CA LYS A 146 10.75 23.51 2.41
C LYS A 146 12.21 23.25 2.79
N HIS A 147 12.44 22.44 3.82
CA HIS A 147 13.79 22.00 4.16
C HIS A 147 14.27 20.89 3.23
N PHE A 148 13.40 19.94 2.85
CA PHE A 148 13.78 18.73 2.10
C PHE A 148 13.38 18.76 0.62
N PHE A 149 12.48 19.64 0.22
CA PHE A 149 11.98 19.72 -1.15
C PHE A 149 12.15 21.12 -1.71
N SER A 150 12.40 21.23 -3.01
CA SER A 150 12.56 22.51 -3.71
C SER A 150 11.26 22.99 -4.32
N GLU A 151 10.46 22.06 -4.87
CA GLU A 151 9.27 22.35 -5.67
C GLU A 151 8.20 21.27 -5.46
N PHE A 152 6.96 21.61 -5.81
CA PHE A 152 5.83 20.69 -5.88
C PHE A 152 5.25 20.75 -7.29
N LEU A 153 5.33 19.64 -8.01
CA LEU A 153 4.95 19.54 -9.43
C LEU A 153 4.08 18.30 -9.62
N ASP A 154 2.93 18.47 -10.27
CA ASP A 154 2.02 17.37 -10.64
C ASP A 154 1.70 16.41 -9.48
N GLY A 155 1.47 16.95 -8.27
CA GLY A 155 1.12 16.16 -7.09
C GLY A 155 2.30 15.49 -6.37
N THR A 156 3.54 15.76 -6.79
CA THR A 156 4.76 15.17 -6.20
C THR A 156 5.78 16.26 -5.83
N TYR A 157 6.50 16.06 -4.72
CA TYR A 157 7.58 16.95 -4.31
C TYR A 157 8.91 16.58 -4.96
N VAL A 158 9.62 17.59 -5.47
CA VAL A 158 10.97 17.43 -6.04
C VAL A 158 12.00 17.49 -4.92
N ARG A 159 12.81 16.43 -4.79
CA ARG A 159 13.85 16.32 -3.78
C ARG A 159 14.98 17.34 -4.02
N ASN A 160 15.39 18.03 -2.96
CA ASN A 160 16.59 18.88 -2.97
C ASN A 160 17.84 18.12 -2.49
N ASP A 161 19.01 18.79 -2.53
CA ASP A 161 20.30 18.18 -2.16
C ASP A 161 20.48 17.93 -0.65
N ARG A 162 19.50 18.27 0.21
CA ARG A 162 19.62 18.04 1.65
C ARG A 162 19.28 16.60 1.98
N PRO A 163 20.18 15.82 2.62
CA PRO A 163 19.86 14.45 3.01
C PRO A 163 18.89 14.42 4.20
N PHE A 164 18.11 13.36 4.31
CA PHE A 164 17.38 13.08 5.54
C PHE A 164 18.39 12.59 6.59
N PRO A 165 18.38 13.12 7.83
CA PRO A 165 19.29 12.67 8.86
C PRO A 165 19.07 11.17 9.13
N ALA A 166 20.16 10.41 9.23
CA ALA A 166 20.05 9.02 9.63
C ALA A 166 19.39 8.93 11.02
N ALA A 167 18.48 7.97 11.19
CA ALA A 167 17.96 7.63 12.51
C ALA A 167 19.14 7.29 13.43
N GLN A 168 19.20 7.94 14.60
CA GLN A 168 20.16 7.65 15.66
C GLN A 168 19.72 6.46 16.49
#